data_AF-A0A256I5R7-F1
#
_entry.id   AF-A0A256I5R7-F1
#
_cell.length_a   1.000
_cell.length_b   1.000
_cell.length_c   1.000
_cell.angle_alpha   90.00
_cell.angle_beta   90.00
_cell.angle_gamma   90.00
#
_symmetry.space_group_name_H-M   'P 1'
#
loop_
_entity.id
_entity.type
_entity.pdbx_description
1 polymer ?
#
loop_
_entity_poly.entity_id
_entity_poly.type
_entity_poly.pdbx_seq_one_letter_code
_entity_poly.pdbx_strand_id
1 'polypeptide(L)'
;MSKADSVDATTAPGTFDTRAVKALTEAMTVLDNALDHDLRDEEFVVVTPTGTYTVDAIAETCDCPDALHRGVRCKHQRRVDYARGAVPIPGWANREAIDPQLGQHLSASPRIATADGRTEVLE
;
A
#
# COMPACT_ATOMS: atom_id res chain seq x y z
N MET A 1 -22.01 -2.16 -17.88
CA MET A 1 -21.83 -3.52 -17.32
C MET A 1 -20.70 -3.43 -16.31
N SER A 2 -21.02 -3.63 -15.03
CA SER A 2 -20.13 -3.43 -13.89
C SER A 2 -18.96 -4.41 -13.93
N LYS A 3 -17.73 -3.89 -13.94
CA LYS A 3 -16.52 -4.68 -13.72
C LYS A 3 -16.35 -4.81 -12.21
N ALA A 4 -17.18 -5.64 -11.58
CA ALA A 4 -17.04 -6.00 -10.19
C ALA A 4 -15.82 -6.92 -10.03
N ASP A 5 -14.92 -6.51 -9.15
CA ASP A 5 -14.11 -7.36 -8.29
C ASP A 5 -13.29 -8.46 -8.98
N SER A 6 -12.33 -8.04 -9.81
CA SER A 6 -11.12 -8.85 -9.94
C SER A 6 -10.31 -8.64 -8.67
N VAL A 7 -10.43 -9.56 -7.72
CA VAL A 7 -9.46 -9.72 -6.62
C VAL A 7 -8.06 -9.62 -7.24
N ASP A 8 -7.32 -8.56 -6.90
CA ASP A 8 -5.96 -8.38 -7.41
C ASP A 8 -5.17 -9.64 -7.07
N ALA A 9 -4.47 -10.19 -8.06
CA ALA A 9 -3.75 -11.45 -7.95
C ALA A 9 -2.70 -11.44 -6.84
N THR A 10 -2.43 -10.30 -6.20
CA THR A 10 -1.53 -10.13 -5.06
C THR A 10 -2.10 -10.47 -3.68
N THR A 11 -3.41 -10.75 -3.58
CA THR A 11 -4.06 -11.03 -2.28
C THR A 11 -4.26 -12.52 -1.99
N ALA A 12 -3.99 -13.39 -2.98
CA ALA A 12 -4.11 -14.83 -2.85
C ALA A 12 -2.93 -15.45 -2.06
N PRO A 13 -3.16 -16.52 -1.27
CA PRO A 13 -2.07 -17.31 -0.70
C PRO A 13 -1.14 -17.83 -1.82
N GLY A 14 0.15 -17.46 -1.77
CA GLY A 14 1.16 -17.85 -2.76
C GLY A 14 1.68 -16.71 -3.65
N THR A 15 0.96 -15.59 -3.75
CA THR A 15 1.41 -14.36 -4.44
C THR A 15 1.78 -13.23 -3.46
N PHE A 16 1.45 -13.43 -2.18
CA PHE A 16 1.85 -12.57 -1.08
C PHE A 16 3.33 -12.81 -0.72
N ASP A 17 4.20 -11.97 -1.27
CA ASP A 17 5.65 -12.08 -1.14
C ASP A 17 6.21 -11.31 0.08
N THR A 18 7.52 -11.42 0.30
CA THR A 18 8.22 -10.71 1.38
C THR A 18 8.10 -9.18 1.28
N ARG A 19 7.94 -8.61 0.08
CA ARG A 19 7.75 -7.15 -0.07
C ARG A 19 6.36 -6.73 0.37
N ALA A 20 5.34 -7.56 0.13
CA ALA A 20 4.00 -7.36 0.64
C ALA A 20 3.95 -7.46 2.17
N VAL A 21 4.63 -8.45 2.77
CA VAL A 21 4.79 -8.54 4.24
C VAL A 21 5.40 -7.23 4.77
N LYS A 22 6.54 -6.82 4.24
CA LYS A 22 7.23 -5.60 4.68
C LYS A 22 6.41 -4.33 4.50
N ALA A 23 5.65 -4.24 3.42
CA ALA A 23 4.76 -3.11 3.16
C ALA A 23 3.71 -2.93 4.28
N LEU A 24 3.22 -4.03 4.84
CA LEU A 24 2.25 -4.03 5.93
C LEU A 24 2.89 -3.88 7.30
N THR A 25 4.04 -4.52 7.56
CA THR A 25 4.58 -4.68 8.92
C THR A 25 5.69 -3.70 9.30
N GLU A 26 6.39 -3.11 8.34
CA GLU A 26 7.45 -2.13 8.64
C GLU A 26 6.87 -0.73 8.88
N ALA A 27 7.44 -0.02 9.86
CA ALA A 27 7.09 1.36 10.18
C ALA A 27 7.36 2.27 8.96
N MET A 28 6.28 2.76 8.35
CA MET A 28 6.33 3.65 7.19
C MET A 28 5.14 4.60 7.22
N THR A 29 5.37 5.89 6.98
CA THR A 29 4.31 6.89 6.88
C THR A 29 4.09 7.21 5.41
N VAL A 30 2.83 7.25 4.97
CA VAL A 30 2.46 7.69 3.61
C VAL A 30 1.78 9.05 3.72
N LEU A 31 2.26 10.02 2.95
CA LEU A 31 1.71 11.36 2.85
C LEU A 31 1.16 11.57 1.43
N ASP A 32 0.00 12.21 1.34
CA ASP A 32 -0.61 12.67 0.10
C ASP A 32 -0.48 14.21 -0.04
N ASN A 33 -1.03 14.74 -1.12
CA ASN A 33 -0.96 16.16 -1.43
C ASN A 33 -1.75 17.08 -0.47
N ALA A 34 -2.56 16.50 0.45
CA ALA A 34 -3.21 17.28 1.49
C ALA A 34 -2.20 17.72 2.57
N LEU A 35 -1.10 16.99 2.74
CA LEU A 35 -0.02 17.30 3.68
C LEU A 35 1.25 17.83 3.01
N ASP A 36 1.48 17.48 1.75
CA ASP A 36 2.60 17.96 0.94
C ASP A 36 2.11 18.51 -0.41
N HIS A 37 1.92 19.83 -0.47
CA HIS A 37 1.31 20.49 -1.63
C HIS A 37 2.16 20.51 -2.91
N ASP A 38 3.42 20.04 -2.84
CA ASP A 38 4.26 19.86 -4.03
C ASP A 38 3.93 18.56 -4.79
N LEU A 39 3.13 17.66 -4.19
CA LEU A 39 2.71 16.40 -4.80
C LEU A 39 1.50 16.56 -5.73
N ARG A 40 1.51 15.82 -6.84
CA ARG A 40 0.33 15.58 -7.67
C ARG A 40 -0.64 14.61 -6.97
N ASP A 41 -1.88 14.53 -7.43
CA ASP A 41 -2.92 13.65 -6.86
C ASP A 41 -2.50 12.16 -6.85
N GLU A 42 -1.72 11.73 -7.84
CA GLU A 42 -1.21 10.37 -7.97
C GLU A 42 0.11 10.12 -7.24
N GLU A 43 0.73 11.16 -6.69
CA GLU A 43 2.03 11.09 -6.02
C GLU A 43 1.89 11.00 -4.50
N PHE A 44 2.73 10.15 -3.93
CA PHE A 44 2.77 9.92 -2.49
C PHE A 44 4.22 9.93 -2.03
N VAL A 45 4.44 10.48 -0.84
CA VAL A 45 5.73 10.40 -0.16
C VAL A 45 5.66 9.31 0.90
N VAL A 46 6.60 8.36 0.84
CA VAL A 46 6.75 7.30 1.83
C VAL A 46 7.96 7.60 2.70
N VAL A 47 7.72 7.99 3.94
CA VAL A 47 8.75 8.23 4.95
C VAL A 47 9.04 6.94 5.71
N THR A 48 10.31 6.54 5.75
CA THR A 48 10.79 5.34 6.44
C THR A 48 11.91 5.72 7.42
N PRO A 49 12.28 4.86 8.38
CA PRO A 49 13.43 5.12 9.26
C PRO A 49 14.76 5.35 8.53
N THR A 50 14.86 4.91 7.28
CA THR A 50 16.11 4.91 6.50
C THR A 50 16.09 5.86 5.30
N GLY A 51 15.01 6.60 5.09
CA GLY A 51 14.88 7.51 3.95
C GLY A 51 13.44 7.80 3.56
N THR A 52 13.30 8.70 2.61
CA THR A 52 12.04 9.20 2.06
C THR A 52 12.02 8.94 0.57
N TYR A 53 10.90 8.43 0.07
CA TYR A 53 10.77 7.97 -1.32
C TYR A 53 9.47 8.46 -1.93
N THR A 54 9.51 8.96 -3.16
CA THR A 54 8.31 9.33 -3.92
C THR A 54 7.80 8.12 -4.70
N VAL A 55 6.49 7.92 -4.67
CA VAL A 55 5.75 6.90 -5.40
C VAL A 55 4.74 7.58 -6.29
N ASP A 56 4.77 7.29 -7.59
CA ASP A 56 3.68 7.63 -8.52
C ASP A 56 2.81 6.39 -8.70
N ALA A 57 1.58 6.46 -8.17
CA ALA A 57 0.69 5.32 -8.09
C ALA A 57 -0.05 5.02 -9.40
N ILE A 58 -0.01 5.92 -10.39
CA ILE A 58 -0.56 5.68 -11.73
C ILE A 58 0.54 5.14 -12.64
N ALA A 59 1.74 5.72 -12.59
CA ALA A 59 2.88 5.26 -13.37
C ALA A 59 3.50 3.96 -12.81
N GLU A 60 3.07 3.52 -11.61
CA GLU A 60 3.62 2.37 -10.89
C GLU A 60 5.14 2.47 -10.70
N THR A 61 5.61 3.67 -10.32
CA THR A 61 7.03 3.94 -10.11
C THR A 61 7.33 4.32 -8.67
N CYS A 62 8.58 4.08 -8.28
CA CYS A 62 9.13 4.54 -7.01
C CYS A 62 10.61 4.86 -7.21
N ASP A 63 11.08 5.93 -6.61
CA ASP A 63 12.48 6.37 -6.66
C ASP A 63 13.42 5.58 -5.72
N CYS A 64 12.91 4.56 -5.01
CA CYS A 64 13.73 3.80 -4.09
C CYS A 64 14.74 2.87 -4.79
N PRO A 65 15.88 2.54 -4.16
CA PRO A 65 16.90 1.69 -4.77
C PRO A 65 16.40 0.30 -5.21
N ASP A 66 15.43 -0.29 -4.50
CA ASP A 66 14.88 -1.61 -4.87
C ASP A 66 14.11 -1.53 -6.20
N ALA A 67 13.32 -0.48 -6.41
CA ALA A 67 12.60 -0.26 -7.66
C ALA A 67 13.56 0.11 -8.80
N LEU A 68 14.45 1.10 -8.57
CA LEU A 68 15.37 1.61 -9.60
C LEU A 68 16.38 0.56 -10.08
N HIS A 69 16.95 -0.24 -9.18
CA HIS A 69 18.01 -1.18 -9.56
C HIS A 69 17.49 -2.56 -9.96
N ARG A 70 16.31 -2.97 -9.48
CA ARG A 70 15.78 -4.31 -9.77
C ARG A 70 14.57 -4.30 -10.71
N GLY A 71 13.97 -3.14 -10.99
CA GLY A 71 12.79 -3.04 -11.85
C GLY A 71 11.58 -3.81 -11.31
N VAL A 72 11.42 -3.86 -9.98
CA VAL A 72 10.35 -4.60 -9.30
C VAL A 72 9.38 -3.66 -8.60
N ARG A 73 8.14 -4.13 -8.37
CA ARG A 73 7.18 -3.46 -7.48
C ARG A 73 7.65 -3.57 -6.04
N CYS A 74 8.25 -2.49 -5.55
CA CYS A 74 8.90 -2.44 -4.24
C CYS A 74 7.88 -2.39 -3.09
N LYS A 75 8.36 -2.50 -1.85
CA LYS A 75 7.51 -2.41 -0.66
C LYS A 75 6.80 -1.05 -0.52
N HIS A 76 7.38 0.05 -1.02
CA HIS A 76 6.80 1.39 -0.89
C HIS A 76 5.57 1.56 -1.78
N GLN A 77 5.62 1.09 -3.02
CA GLN A 77 4.46 1.07 -3.92
C GLN A 77 3.31 0.27 -3.30
N ARG A 78 3.61 -0.97 -2.85
CA ARG A 78 2.63 -1.81 -2.16
C ARG A 78 2.08 -1.13 -0.89
N ARG A 79 2.92 -0.40 -0.15
CA ARG A 79 2.52 0.32 1.05
C ARG A 79 1.52 1.43 0.73
N VAL A 80 1.76 2.21 -0.34
CA VAL A 80 0.80 3.22 -0.82
C VAL A 80 -0.54 2.56 -1.17
N ASP A 81 -0.51 1.44 -1.87
CA ASP A 81 -1.73 0.74 -2.27
C ASP A 81 -2.55 0.21 -1.09
N TYR A 82 -1.89 -0.36 -0.08
CA TYR A 82 -2.56 -0.79 1.14
C TYR A 82 -3.07 0.40 1.95
N ALA A 83 -2.27 1.44 2.11
CA ALA A 83 -2.61 2.62 2.91
C ALA A 83 -3.85 3.35 2.36
N ARG A 84 -3.94 3.49 1.03
CA ARG A 84 -5.09 4.14 0.38
C ARG A 84 -6.29 3.19 0.15
N GLY A 85 -6.15 1.91 0.50
CA GLY A 85 -7.17 0.88 0.29
C GLY A 85 -7.41 0.51 -1.18
N ALA A 86 -6.48 0.83 -2.10
CA ALA A 86 -6.58 0.46 -3.51
C ALA A 86 -6.39 -1.05 -3.73
N VAL A 87 -5.55 -1.67 -2.89
CA VAL A 87 -5.44 -3.11 -2.77
C VAL A 87 -5.91 -3.50 -1.38
N PRO A 88 -6.92 -4.38 -1.24
CA PRO A 88 -7.33 -4.84 0.07
C PRO A 88 -6.26 -5.74 0.67
N ILE A 89 -6.00 -5.56 1.96
CA ILE A 89 -5.18 -6.43 2.78
C ILE A 89 -5.83 -7.82 2.83
N PRO A 90 -5.08 -8.93 2.73
CA PRO A 90 -5.68 -10.25 2.84
C PRO A 90 -6.36 -10.47 4.19
N GLY A 91 -7.57 -11.03 4.17
CA GLY A 91 -8.36 -11.27 5.40
C GLY A 91 -7.74 -12.27 6.37
N TRP A 92 -6.79 -13.08 5.91
CA TRP A 92 -6.02 -14.02 6.72
C TRP A 92 -4.76 -13.38 7.36
N ALA A 93 -4.43 -12.13 7.03
CA ALA A 93 -3.26 -11.45 7.59
C ALA A 93 -3.42 -11.23 9.10
N ASN A 94 -2.33 -11.39 9.86
CA ASN A 94 -2.32 -11.07 11.28
C ASN A 94 -2.43 -9.55 11.47
N ARG A 95 -3.57 -9.08 11.96
CA ARG A 95 -3.85 -7.65 12.18
C ARG A 95 -2.86 -7.00 13.15
N GLU A 96 -2.45 -7.70 14.19
CA GLU A 96 -1.52 -7.18 15.20
C GLU A 96 -0.11 -6.94 14.65
N ALA A 97 0.24 -7.55 13.51
CA ALA A 97 1.52 -7.35 12.86
C ALA A 97 1.50 -6.18 11.84
N ILE A 98 0.31 -5.70 11.47
CA ILE A 98 0.17 -4.55 10.56
C ILE A 98 0.63 -3.30 11.32
N ASP A 99 1.38 -2.43 10.65
CA ASP A 99 1.78 -1.15 11.20
C ASP A 99 0.53 -0.39 11.68
N PRO A 100 0.41 -0.09 12.98
CA PRO A 100 -0.76 0.60 13.52
C PRO A 100 -0.96 2.01 12.94
N GLN A 101 0.03 2.58 12.26
CA GLN A 101 -0.06 3.89 11.59
C GLN A 101 -0.42 3.78 10.10
N LEU A 102 -0.77 2.60 9.60
CA LEU A 102 -1.11 2.40 8.19
C LEU A 102 -2.29 3.29 7.77
N GLY A 103 -2.05 4.21 6.84
CA GLY A 103 -3.06 5.12 6.30
C GLY A 103 -3.44 6.30 7.21
N GLN A 104 -2.81 6.47 8.39
CA GLN A 104 -3.17 7.52 9.36
C GLN A 104 -3.16 8.96 8.80
N HIS A 105 -2.35 9.20 7.76
CA HIS A 105 -2.10 10.52 7.20
C HIS A 105 -2.72 10.71 5.80
N LEU A 106 -3.58 9.79 5.38
CA LEU A 106 -4.27 9.87 4.11
C LEU A 106 -5.73 10.25 4.31
N SER A 107 -6.29 10.90 3.29
CA SER A 107 -7.75 11.11 3.24
C SER A 107 -8.52 9.80 2.99
N ALA A 108 -7.86 8.79 2.43
CA ALA A 108 -8.38 7.45 2.21
C ALA A 108 -8.04 6.51 3.37
N SER A 109 -8.80 5.41 3.50
CA SER A 109 -8.60 4.43 4.58
C SER A 109 -8.15 3.07 4.04
N PRO A 110 -7.25 2.36 4.73
CA PRO A 110 -6.88 1.00 4.38
C PRO A 110 -8.08 0.06 4.45
N ARG A 111 -8.07 -0.97 3.61
CA ARG A 111 -9.14 -1.97 3.53
C ARG A 111 -8.61 -3.37 3.76
N ILE A 112 -9.41 -4.23 4.38
CA ILE A 112 -9.10 -5.64 4.58
C ILE A 112 -10.21 -6.52 4.03
N ALA A 113 -9.85 -7.59 3.35
CA ALA A 113 -10.80 -8.53 2.77
C ALA A 113 -11.50 -9.34 3.88
N THR A 114 -12.79 -9.59 3.70
CA THR A 114 -13.62 -10.38 4.61
C THR A 114 -13.81 -11.81 4.05
N ALA A 115 -14.21 -12.76 4.90
CA ALA A 115 -14.34 -14.17 4.53
C ALA A 115 -15.39 -14.43 3.42
N ASP A 116 -16.36 -13.54 3.27
CA ASP A 116 -17.41 -13.57 2.25
C ASP A 116 -17.00 -12.88 0.92
N GLY A 117 -15.74 -12.50 0.78
CA GLY A 117 -15.18 -11.90 -0.44
C GLY A 117 -15.41 -10.39 -0.57
N ARG A 118 -15.93 -9.73 0.46
CA ARG A 118 -16.06 -8.26 0.51
C ARG A 118 -14.81 -7.62 1.12
N THR A 119 -14.87 -6.32 1.37
CA THR A 119 -13.84 -5.57 2.11
C THR A 119 -14.47 -4.69 3.17
N GLU A 120 -13.80 -4.53 4.30
CA GLU A 120 -14.11 -3.56 5.35
C GLU A 120 -12.94 -2.59 5.54
N VAL A 121 -13.17 -1.47 6.23
CA VAL A 121 -12.09 -0.56 6.63
C VAL A 121 -11.27 -1.24 7.73
N LEU A 122 -9.95 -1.16 7.62
CA LEU A 122 -9.07 -1.58 8.71
C LEU A 122 -9.12 -0.52 9.81
N GLU A 123 -9.72 -0.86 10.95
CA GLU A 123 -9.72 -0.05 12.17
C GLU A 123 -8.40 -0.13 12.95
#